data_AF-A0AA97I2N7-F1
#
_entry.id   AF-A0AA97I2N7-F1
#
_cell.length_a   1.000
_cell.length_b   1.000
_cell.length_c   1.000
_cell.angle_alpha   90.00
_cell.angle_beta   90.00
_cell.angle_gamma   90.00
#
_symmetry.space_group_name_H-M   'P 1'
#
loop_
_entity.id
_entity.type
_entity.pdbx_description
1 polymer ?
#
loop_
_entity_poly.entity_id
_entity_poly.type
_entity_poly.pdbx_seq_one_letter_code
_entity_poly.pdbx_strand_id
1 'polypeptide(L)'
;MKEVALKVTAILLLLFAHTAHAQEKSAVKEDFAFPSDGSAIILVFRPDISVGRQSTGGVNEPSVEWTETARRLLTNELINADVTKQHQFVFLPEYQGAEGELINDYQNLFQAVTFSVVQHKLFSGNRLPTKKRMSSLDWSLGEGTQQLADLGGGDYALFFYTYDSYGSAGRKAAQAVGMLGCIIGVCVPISAGVHTGYAGLVDLKTGDLVWVNADLEMGGDVRELEGAQKRVAQLLEDFPLPAPGTEGDVTVIDPITGQRVPYDPAVHDSMIGIDPVKGGDSVGSEDATEKLEDATVSDIEEPIATPAPESAAEPAGEIGSDGTNDN
;
A
#
# COMPACT_ATOMS: atom_id res chain seq x y z
N MET A 1 4.90 -56.38 -6.19
CA MET A 1 4.33 -55.27 -7.00
C MET A 1 3.65 -54.18 -6.15
N LYS A 2 2.97 -54.50 -5.04
CA LYS A 2 2.35 -53.47 -4.16
C LYS A 2 3.35 -52.60 -3.38
N GLU A 3 4.53 -53.13 -3.03
CA GLU A 3 5.55 -52.36 -2.29
C GLU A 3 6.35 -51.36 -3.15
N VAL A 4 6.43 -51.60 -4.47
CA VAL A 4 7.09 -50.67 -5.40
C VAL A 4 6.20 -49.45 -5.66
N ALA A 5 4.88 -49.65 -5.73
CA ALA A 5 3.93 -48.55 -5.89
C ALA A 5 3.93 -47.60 -4.68
N LEU A 6 4.08 -48.12 -3.45
CA LEU A 6 4.07 -47.31 -2.24
C LEU A 6 5.34 -46.45 -2.06
N LYS A 7 6.49 -46.91 -2.57
CA LYS A 7 7.75 -46.15 -2.54
C LYS A 7 7.82 -45.06 -3.63
N VAL A 8 7.13 -45.26 -4.76
CA VAL A 8 7.06 -44.24 -5.83
C VAL A 8 6.13 -43.09 -5.45
N THR A 9 5.05 -43.33 -4.70
CA THR A 9 4.17 -42.26 -4.21
C THR A 9 4.83 -41.39 -3.13
N ALA A 10 5.72 -41.95 -2.31
CA ALA A 10 6.43 -41.18 -1.27
C ALA A 10 7.54 -40.28 -1.85
N ILE A 11 8.11 -40.61 -3.01
CA ILE A 11 9.18 -39.82 -3.65
C ILE A 11 8.60 -38.67 -4.48
N LEU A 12 7.37 -38.78 -4.98
CA LEU A 12 6.72 -37.71 -5.76
C LEU A 12 6.14 -36.57 -4.88
N LEU A 13 5.92 -36.82 -3.59
CA LEU A 13 5.42 -35.83 -2.62
C LEU A 13 6.52 -34.98 -1.96
N LEU A 14 7.79 -35.29 -2.20
CA LEU A 14 8.94 -34.57 -1.62
C LEU A 14 9.56 -33.52 -2.55
N LEU A 15 9.07 -33.35 -3.79
CA LEU A 15 9.65 -32.44 -4.79
C LEU A 15 9.00 -31.06 -4.88
N PHE A 16 8.03 -30.74 -4.02
CA PHE A 16 7.44 -29.40 -3.93
C PHE A 16 7.61 -28.75 -2.55
N ALA A 17 8.71 -29.07 -1.86
CA ALA A 17 9.25 -28.14 -0.88
C ALA A 17 9.78 -26.92 -1.66
N HIS A 18 8.88 -26.03 -2.08
CA HIS A 18 9.26 -24.68 -2.44
C HIS A 18 9.94 -24.12 -1.20
N THR A 19 11.26 -24.00 -1.24
CA THR A 19 11.97 -23.09 -0.37
C THR A 19 11.35 -21.73 -0.64
N ALA A 20 10.44 -21.30 0.22
CA ALA A 20 9.94 -19.94 0.24
C ALA A 20 11.18 -19.05 0.37
N HIS A 21 11.62 -18.49 -0.76
CA HIS A 21 12.61 -17.44 -0.72
C HIS A 21 11.88 -16.27 -0.07
N ALA A 22 12.12 -16.05 1.22
CA ALA A 22 11.63 -14.86 1.90
C ALA A 22 12.18 -13.66 1.13
N GLN A 23 11.31 -12.93 0.45
CA GLN A 23 11.69 -11.70 -0.22
C GLN A 23 12.09 -10.71 0.88
N GLU A 24 13.27 -10.09 0.74
CA GLU A 24 13.66 -8.99 1.62
C GLU A 24 12.62 -7.88 1.45
N LYS A 25 11.85 -7.57 2.50
CA LYS A 25 10.87 -6.45 2.48
C LYS A 25 11.45 -5.16 3.02
N SER A 26 12.48 -5.26 3.87
CA SER A 26 13.11 -4.14 4.56
C SER A 26 14.61 -4.08 4.28
N ALA A 27 15.18 -2.88 4.35
CA ALA A 27 16.60 -2.63 4.27
C ALA A 27 17.00 -1.43 5.11
N VAL A 28 18.16 -1.54 5.78
CA VAL A 28 18.84 -0.45 6.49
C VAL A 28 20.12 -0.12 5.74
N LYS A 29 20.51 1.16 5.70
CA LYS A 29 21.81 1.59 5.18
C LYS A 29 22.94 1.02 6.04
N GLU A 30 24.00 0.58 5.37
CA GLU A 30 25.17 0.01 6.04
C GLU A 30 25.75 1.02 7.02
N ASP A 31 26.09 0.56 8.23
CA ASP A 31 26.60 1.37 9.34
C ASP A 31 25.67 2.49 9.85
N PHE A 32 24.40 2.50 9.43
CA PHE A 32 23.42 3.43 9.99
C PHE A 32 23.10 3.07 11.43
N ALA A 33 23.21 4.05 12.31
CA ALA A 33 22.68 4.03 13.66
C ALA A 33 22.25 5.46 14.01
N PHE A 34 21.18 5.58 14.80
CA PHE A 34 20.80 6.86 15.36
C PHE A 34 21.92 7.41 16.29
N PRO A 35 22.02 8.74 16.45
CA PRO A 35 22.87 9.36 17.46
C PRO A 35 22.68 8.71 18.84
N SER A 36 23.79 8.36 19.48
CA SER A 36 23.78 7.61 20.74
C SER A 36 23.25 8.41 21.94
N ASP A 37 23.16 9.73 21.80
CA ASP A 37 22.60 10.63 22.81
C ASP A 37 21.06 10.71 22.77
N GLY A 38 20.42 10.00 21.83
CA GLY A 38 18.96 9.98 21.69
C GLY A 38 18.37 11.30 21.18
N SER A 39 19.21 12.21 20.67
CA SER A 39 18.80 13.57 20.28
C SER A 39 18.04 13.64 18.95
N ALA A 40 18.04 12.57 18.16
CA ALA A 40 17.50 12.58 16.80
C ALA A 40 15.99 12.86 16.77
N ILE A 41 15.63 13.85 15.96
CA ILE A 41 14.24 14.28 15.75
C ILE A 41 13.76 13.78 14.40
N ILE A 42 12.64 13.07 14.40
CA ILE A 42 12.03 12.48 13.22
C ILE A 42 10.77 13.27 12.86
N LEU A 43 10.80 13.91 11.70
CA LEU A 43 9.66 14.62 11.11
C LEU A 43 8.71 13.61 10.44
N VAL A 44 7.42 13.74 10.72
CA VAL A 44 6.37 13.00 10.02
C VAL A 44 5.45 14.01 9.33
N PHE A 45 5.56 14.07 8.01
CA PHE A 45 4.59 14.78 7.18
C PHE A 45 3.31 13.96 7.09
N ARG A 46 2.20 14.62 6.74
CA ARG A 46 0.93 13.94 6.47
C ARG A 46 1.16 12.73 5.55
N PRO A 47 0.90 11.49 6.00
CA PRO A 47 1.14 10.30 5.18
C PRO A 47 0.45 10.38 3.81
N ASP A 48 1.07 9.88 2.74
CA ASP A 48 0.41 9.83 1.43
C ASP A 48 -0.43 8.56 1.34
N ILE A 49 -1.76 8.73 1.39
CA ILE A 49 -2.73 7.64 1.52
C ILE A 49 -3.77 7.83 0.44
N SER A 50 -4.02 6.76 -0.32
CA SER A 50 -5.06 6.71 -1.34
C SER A 50 -5.83 5.40 -1.27
N VAL A 51 -7.15 5.49 -1.18
CA VAL A 51 -8.03 4.30 -1.13
C VAL A 51 -9.12 4.40 -2.18
N GLY A 52 -9.34 3.30 -2.90
CA GLY A 52 -10.33 3.22 -3.96
C GLY A 52 -11.02 1.86 -4.08
N ARG A 53 -11.94 1.79 -5.04
CA ARG A 53 -12.63 0.57 -5.47
C ARG A 53 -12.01 0.06 -6.75
N GLN A 54 -11.70 -1.23 -6.82
CA GLN A 54 -11.31 -1.86 -8.07
C GLN A 54 -12.56 -2.35 -8.80
N SER A 55 -12.87 -1.74 -9.94
CA SER A 55 -14.00 -2.13 -10.79
C SER A 55 -13.79 -3.54 -11.38
N THR A 56 -14.84 -4.10 -11.96
CA THR A 56 -14.78 -5.41 -12.64
C THR A 56 -13.75 -5.40 -13.79
N GLY A 57 -13.57 -4.23 -14.45
CA GLY A 57 -12.55 -4.02 -15.48
C GLY A 57 -11.12 -3.83 -14.95
N GLY A 58 -10.90 -3.87 -13.64
CA GLY A 58 -9.59 -3.67 -13.01
C GLY A 58 -9.17 -2.21 -12.85
N VAL A 59 -10.05 -1.25 -13.18
CA VAL A 59 -9.80 0.19 -13.02
C VAL A 59 -10.02 0.58 -11.56
N ASN A 60 -9.08 1.34 -10.99
CA ASN A 60 -9.26 1.93 -9.66
C ASN A 60 -10.14 3.17 -9.73
N GLU A 61 -11.17 3.22 -8.90
CA GLU A 61 -12.08 4.33 -8.68
C GLU A 61 -11.76 4.94 -7.31
N PRO A 62 -11.05 6.09 -7.24
CA PRO A 62 -10.71 6.73 -5.98
C PRO A 62 -11.94 7.06 -5.14
N SER A 63 -11.85 6.87 -3.82
CA SER A 63 -12.90 7.23 -2.87
C SER A 63 -12.36 8.21 -1.84
N VAL A 64 -12.90 9.43 -1.84
CA VAL A 64 -12.54 10.47 -0.86
C VAL A 64 -12.86 10.02 0.56
N GLU A 65 -14.06 9.51 0.79
CA GLU A 65 -14.51 9.02 2.11
C GLU A 65 -13.58 7.92 2.66
N TRP A 66 -13.23 6.92 1.83
CA TRP A 66 -12.36 5.83 2.25
C TRP A 66 -10.93 6.31 2.49
N THR A 67 -10.47 7.25 1.65
CA THR A 67 -9.15 7.85 1.80
C THR A 67 -9.06 8.65 3.10
N GLU A 68 -10.06 9.48 3.42
CA GLU A 68 -10.09 10.25 4.68
C GLU A 68 -10.21 9.35 5.91
N THR A 69 -11.02 8.30 5.83
CA THR A 69 -11.15 7.31 6.91
C THR A 69 -9.82 6.60 7.17
N ALA A 70 -9.20 6.06 6.12
CA ALA A 70 -7.93 5.36 6.25
C ALA A 70 -6.81 6.29 6.71
N ARG A 71 -6.79 7.53 6.21
CA ARG A 71 -5.83 8.54 6.61
C ARG A 71 -5.90 8.86 8.09
N ARG A 72 -7.11 9.07 8.61
CA ARG A 72 -7.34 9.31 10.04
C ARG A 72 -6.86 8.13 10.89
N LEU A 73 -7.27 6.91 10.53
CA LEU A 73 -6.90 5.71 11.29
C LEU A 73 -5.39 5.44 11.24
N LEU A 74 -4.79 5.44 10.06
CA LEU A 74 -3.35 5.17 9.90
C LEU A 74 -2.48 6.24 10.58
N THR A 75 -2.90 7.51 10.55
CA THR A 75 -2.16 8.58 11.25
C THR A 75 -2.22 8.38 12.75
N ASN A 76 -3.40 8.05 13.31
CA ASN A 76 -3.53 7.79 14.74
C ASN A 76 -2.69 6.57 15.17
N GLU A 77 -2.76 5.48 14.40
CA GLU A 77 -1.96 4.29 14.68
C GLU A 77 -0.45 4.53 14.53
N LEU A 78 -0.04 5.38 13.59
CA LEU A 78 1.35 5.81 13.47
C LEU A 78 1.81 6.61 14.69
N ILE A 79 0.97 7.50 15.22
CA ILE A 79 1.26 8.25 16.45
C ILE A 79 1.41 7.31 17.66
N ASN A 80 0.57 6.28 17.76
CA ASN A 80 0.56 5.36 18.89
C ASN A 80 1.54 4.17 18.77
N ALA A 81 2.26 4.06 17.64
CA ALA A 81 3.18 2.96 17.37
C ALA A 81 4.32 2.88 18.40
N ASP A 82 4.82 1.68 18.69
CA ASP A 82 5.86 1.51 19.72
C ASP A 82 7.18 2.24 19.43
N VAL A 83 7.47 2.52 18.16
CA VAL A 83 8.64 3.33 17.76
C VAL A 83 8.52 4.78 18.26
N THR A 84 7.31 5.34 18.33
CA THR A 84 7.12 6.73 18.79
C THR A 84 7.39 6.90 20.28
N LYS A 85 7.31 5.80 21.04
CA LYS A 85 7.69 5.76 22.47
C LYS A 85 9.19 5.72 22.69
N GLN A 86 9.97 5.47 21.64
CA GLN A 86 11.43 5.25 21.70
C GLN A 86 12.21 6.37 21.00
N HIS A 87 11.57 7.15 20.12
CA HIS A 87 12.19 8.25 19.38
C HIS A 87 11.44 9.56 19.59
N GLN A 88 12.09 10.67 19.30
CA GLN A 88 11.45 11.99 19.27
C GLN A 88 10.78 12.20 17.91
N PHE A 89 9.45 12.21 17.89
CA PHE A 89 8.65 12.45 16.69
C PHE A 89 8.02 13.84 16.71
N VAL A 90 8.03 14.49 15.55
CA VAL A 90 7.32 15.75 15.31
C VAL A 90 6.37 15.52 14.13
N PHE A 91 5.08 15.46 14.41
CA PHE A 91 4.06 15.40 13.36
C PHE A 91 3.74 16.81 12.89
N LEU A 92 3.91 17.05 11.59
CA LEU A 92 3.65 18.35 11.01
C LEU A 92 2.21 18.45 10.49
N PRO A 93 1.60 19.65 10.52
CA PRO A 93 0.29 19.89 9.95
C PRO A 93 0.32 19.73 8.43
N GLU A 94 -0.86 19.78 7.85
CA GLU A 94 -1.00 19.91 6.41
C GLU A 94 -0.61 21.33 5.97
N TYR A 95 0.40 21.42 5.10
CA TYR A 95 0.83 22.68 4.49
C TYR A 95 0.08 22.92 3.18
N GLN A 96 -0.05 24.19 2.83
CA GLN A 96 -0.64 24.65 1.57
C GLN A 96 0.36 25.56 0.84
N GLY A 97 0.11 25.86 -0.43
CA GLY A 97 1.00 26.72 -1.22
C GLY A 97 2.37 26.08 -1.45
N ALA A 98 3.43 26.89 -1.40
CA ALA A 98 4.78 26.46 -1.77
C ALA A 98 5.32 25.34 -0.86
N GLU A 99 5.05 25.39 0.45
CA GLU A 99 5.45 24.36 1.39
C GLU A 99 4.71 23.04 1.13
N GLY A 100 3.41 23.11 0.80
CA GLY A 100 2.61 21.93 0.42
C GLY A 100 3.09 21.31 -0.89
N GLU A 101 3.40 22.14 -1.90
CA GLU A 101 3.99 21.69 -3.17
C GLU A 101 5.33 20.99 -2.94
N LEU A 102 6.21 21.58 -2.13
CA LEU A 102 7.50 21.00 -1.75
C LEU A 102 7.34 19.61 -1.12
N ILE A 103 6.42 19.46 -0.15
CA ILE A 103 6.17 18.18 0.51
C ILE A 103 5.66 17.15 -0.50
N ASN A 104 4.71 17.53 -1.37
CA ASN A 104 4.18 16.65 -2.40
C ASN A 104 5.27 16.18 -3.38
N ASP A 105 6.16 17.09 -3.80
CA ASP A 105 7.30 16.75 -4.67
C ASP A 105 8.22 15.72 -4.01
N TYR A 106 8.54 15.88 -2.72
CA TYR A 106 9.35 14.90 -2.00
C TYR A 106 8.61 13.59 -1.70
N GLN A 107 7.30 13.61 -1.50
CA GLN A 107 6.50 12.38 -1.38
C GLN A 107 6.49 11.58 -2.70
N ASN A 108 6.35 12.26 -3.83
CA ASN A 108 6.44 11.63 -5.15
C ASN A 108 7.85 11.11 -5.43
N LEU A 109 8.88 11.89 -5.08
CA LEU A 109 10.27 11.47 -5.21
C LEU A 109 10.58 10.26 -4.32
N PHE A 110 10.10 10.26 -3.07
CA PHE A 110 10.22 9.14 -2.16
C PHE A 110 9.59 7.87 -2.74
N GLN A 111 8.38 7.96 -3.32
CA GLN A 111 7.73 6.82 -3.97
C GLN A 111 8.55 6.30 -5.16
N ALA A 112 9.04 7.20 -6.02
CA ALA A 112 9.86 6.82 -7.18
C ALA A 112 11.18 6.14 -6.77
N VAL A 113 11.86 6.70 -5.76
CA VAL A 113 13.10 6.13 -5.20
C VAL A 113 12.83 4.77 -4.55
N THR A 114 11.78 4.66 -3.74
CA THR A 114 11.43 3.41 -3.06
C THR A 114 11.02 2.33 -4.05
N PHE A 115 10.26 2.68 -5.10
CA PHE A 115 9.95 1.76 -6.19
C PHE A 115 11.22 1.22 -6.86
N SER A 116 12.22 2.08 -7.09
CA SER A 116 13.54 1.67 -7.59
C SER A 116 14.25 0.71 -6.61
N VAL A 117 14.19 0.96 -5.30
CA VAL A 117 14.75 0.05 -4.28
C VAL A 117 14.03 -1.31 -4.32
N VAL A 118 12.70 -1.32 -4.40
CA VAL A 118 11.91 -2.56 -4.49
C VAL A 118 12.33 -3.36 -5.71
N GLN A 119 12.38 -2.72 -6.88
CA GLN A 119 12.72 -3.39 -8.13
C GLN A 119 14.17 -3.88 -8.18
N HIS A 120 15.12 -3.13 -7.63
CA HIS A 120 16.55 -3.36 -7.89
C HIS A 120 17.36 -3.82 -6.68
N LYS A 121 16.76 -3.88 -5.49
CA LYS A 121 17.41 -4.38 -4.27
C LYS A 121 16.61 -5.53 -3.66
N LEU A 122 15.35 -5.27 -3.35
CA LEU A 122 14.49 -6.17 -2.58
C LEU A 122 14.00 -7.34 -3.45
N PHE A 123 13.70 -7.08 -4.72
CA PHE A 123 13.41 -8.13 -5.69
C PHE A 123 14.69 -8.77 -6.23
N SER A 124 15.00 -9.97 -5.75
CA SER A 124 16.22 -10.70 -6.09
C SER A 124 16.43 -10.93 -7.59
N GLY A 125 15.34 -11.07 -8.37
CA GLY A 125 15.39 -11.32 -9.80
C GLY A 125 15.85 -10.15 -10.67
N ASN A 126 15.80 -8.91 -10.17
CA ASN A 126 16.11 -7.68 -10.93
C ASN A 126 17.25 -6.85 -10.30
N ARG A 127 18.06 -7.48 -9.42
CA ARG A 127 19.20 -6.79 -8.79
C ARG A 127 20.19 -6.29 -9.85
N LEU A 128 20.60 -5.02 -9.73
CA LEU A 128 21.47 -4.37 -10.73
C LEU A 128 22.88 -4.99 -10.71
N PRO A 129 23.32 -5.66 -11.80
CA PRO A 129 24.60 -6.40 -11.81
C PRO A 129 25.85 -5.52 -11.63
N THR A 130 25.74 -4.23 -11.95
CA THR A 130 26.85 -3.26 -11.92
C THR A 130 26.96 -2.50 -10.59
N LYS A 131 25.98 -2.62 -9.68
CA LYS A 131 26.03 -1.93 -8.37
C LYS A 131 26.99 -2.70 -7.46
N LYS A 132 28.22 -2.17 -7.31
CA LYS A 132 29.35 -2.82 -6.61
C LYS A 132 29.05 -3.24 -5.16
N ARG A 133 28.04 -2.63 -4.52
CA ARG A 133 27.52 -3.00 -3.20
C ARG A 133 26.04 -3.39 -3.31
N MET A 134 25.75 -4.57 -3.88
CA MET A 134 24.39 -5.10 -4.01
C MET A 134 23.66 -5.25 -2.65
N SER A 135 24.40 -5.35 -1.55
CA SER A 135 23.84 -5.45 -0.19
C SER A 135 23.44 -4.10 0.42
N SER A 136 24.14 -3.00 0.10
CA SER A 136 23.97 -1.71 0.77
C SER A 136 22.78 -0.91 0.22
N LEU A 137 22.03 -0.24 1.10
CA LEU A 137 21.03 0.74 0.74
C LEU A 137 21.72 2.07 0.35
N ASP A 138 22.01 2.24 -0.93
CA ASP A 138 22.65 3.44 -1.50
C ASP A 138 21.69 4.15 -2.47
N TRP A 139 20.68 4.81 -1.90
CA TRP A 139 19.67 5.63 -2.59
C TRP A 139 19.47 6.92 -1.79
N SER A 140 19.08 7.99 -2.47
CA SER A 140 18.94 9.32 -1.87
C SER A 140 17.83 10.11 -2.58
N LEU A 141 17.14 10.96 -1.82
CA LEU A 141 16.22 11.99 -2.32
C LEU A 141 16.98 13.29 -2.67
N GLY A 142 18.29 13.35 -2.39
CA GLY A 142 19.16 14.48 -2.66
C GLY A 142 19.17 15.53 -1.54
N GLU A 143 20.21 16.36 -1.53
CA GLU A 143 20.47 17.36 -0.48
C GLU A 143 19.37 18.41 -0.31
N GLY A 144 18.47 18.54 -1.29
CA GLY A 144 17.34 19.46 -1.22
C GLY A 144 16.34 19.15 -0.10
N THR A 145 16.41 17.95 0.51
CA THR A 145 15.62 17.56 1.69
C THR A 145 15.86 18.46 2.90
N GLN A 146 16.95 19.24 2.93
CA GLN A 146 17.19 20.23 3.99
C GLN A 146 16.04 21.24 4.10
N GLN A 147 15.35 21.55 3.01
CA GLN A 147 14.15 22.41 3.04
C GLN A 147 12.99 21.80 3.84
N LEU A 148 12.91 20.47 3.93
CA LEU A 148 11.94 19.77 4.78
C LEU A 148 12.33 19.89 6.26
N ALA A 149 13.64 19.87 6.57
CA ALA A 149 14.13 20.12 7.92
C ALA A 149 13.79 21.54 8.37
N ASP A 150 13.83 22.53 7.48
CA ASP A 150 13.49 23.92 7.82
C ASP A 150 12.02 24.10 8.25
N LEU A 151 11.10 23.24 7.78
CA LEU A 151 9.68 23.29 8.15
C LEU A 151 9.42 22.82 9.59
N GLY A 152 10.08 21.74 10.00
CA GLY A 152 9.78 21.04 11.25
C GLY A 152 10.90 21.08 12.27
N GLY A 153 12.13 21.42 11.88
CA GLY A 153 13.36 21.41 12.68
C GLY A 153 13.85 20.01 13.08
N GLY A 154 13.86 19.04 12.15
CA GLY A 154 14.26 17.66 12.44
C GLY A 154 15.48 17.18 11.65
N ASP A 155 16.06 16.07 12.10
CA ASP A 155 17.26 15.45 11.51
C ASP A 155 16.90 14.42 10.44
N TYR A 156 15.74 13.78 10.61
CA TYR A 156 15.23 12.75 9.72
C TYR A 156 13.78 13.04 9.34
N ALA A 157 13.35 12.51 8.20
CA ALA A 157 11.93 12.45 7.82
C ALA A 157 11.50 11.01 7.63
N LEU A 158 10.39 10.63 8.26
CA LEU A 158 9.68 9.40 7.99
C LEU A 158 8.61 9.68 6.94
N PHE A 159 8.80 9.10 5.76
CA PHE A 159 7.78 9.04 4.72
C PHE A 159 6.95 7.77 4.89
N PHE A 160 5.64 7.91 4.76
CA PHE A 160 4.68 6.82 4.87
C PHE A 160 3.70 6.92 3.72
N TYR A 161 3.63 5.87 2.91
CA TYR A 161 2.81 5.78 1.72
C TYR A 161 1.94 4.52 1.77
N THR A 162 0.65 4.65 1.45
CA THR A 162 -0.21 3.50 1.17
C THR A 162 -1.16 3.76 0.00
N TYR A 163 -1.37 2.72 -0.78
CA TYR A 163 -2.35 2.68 -1.87
C TYR A 163 -3.13 1.37 -1.78
N ASP A 164 -4.44 1.50 -1.60
CA ASP A 164 -5.36 0.38 -1.46
C ASP A 164 -6.51 0.47 -2.46
N SER A 165 -6.80 -0.63 -3.15
CA SER A 165 -7.92 -0.75 -4.07
C SER A 165 -8.66 -2.05 -3.81
N TYR A 166 -9.86 -1.96 -3.24
CA TYR A 166 -10.65 -3.13 -2.84
C TYR A 166 -11.59 -3.57 -3.97
N GLY A 167 -11.60 -4.88 -4.28
CA GLY A 167 -12.45 -5.44 -5.33
C GLY A 167 -13.95 -5.18 -5.12
N SER A 168 -14.63 -4.75 -6.19
CA SER A 168 -16.09 -4.62 -6.22
C SER A 168 -16.80 -5.95 -5.95
N ALA A 169 -18.09 -5.91 -5.62
CA ALA A 169 -18.91 -7.11 -5.45
C ALA A 169 -18.87 -8.02 -6.70
N GLY A 170 -18.88 -7.44 -7.90
CA GLY A 170 -18.75 -8.18 -9.16
C GLY A 170 -17.38 -8.87 -9.31
N ARG A 171 -16.30 -8.25 -8.86
CA ARG A 171 -14.96 -8.87 -8.87
C ARG A 171 -14.83 -9.98 -7.82
N LYS A 172 -15.42 -9.82 -6.64
CA LYS A 172 -15.51 -10.89 -5.62
C LYS A 172 -16.30 -12.09 -6.15
N ALA A 173 -17.41 -11.85 -6.86
CA ALA A 173 -18.17 -12.91 -7.54
C ALA A 173 -17.35 -13.59 -8.65
N ALA A 174 -16.60 -12.81 -9.45
CA ALA A 174 -15.69 -13.36 -10.46
C ALA A 174 -14.58 -14.22 -9.84
N GLN A 175 -14.04 -13.85 -8.67
CA GLN A 175 -13.09 -14.69 -7.92
C GLN A 175 -13.71 -16.00 -7.47
N ALA A 176 -14.94 -15.97 -6.94
CA ALA A 176 -15.65 -17.19 -6.55
C ALA A 176 -15.86 -18.14 -7.74
N VAL A 177 -16.28 -17.59 -8.90
CA VAL A 177 -16.41 -18.36 -10.15
C VAL A 177 -15.06 -18.87 -10.64
N GLY A 178 -14.01 -18.05 -10.59
CA GLY A 178 -12.65 -18.44 -10.96
C GLY A 178 -12.11 -19.57 -10.09
N MET A 179 -12.36 -19.54 -8.78
CA MET A 179 -12.02 -20.63 -7.86
C MET A 179 -12.79 -21.92 -8.16
N LEU A 180 -14.06 -21.83 -8.54
CA LEU A 180 -14.80 -23.01 -9.04
C LEU A 180 -14.18 -23.54 -10.35
N GLY A 181 -13.70 -22.65 -11.21
CA GLY A 181 -12.87 -22.98 -12.38
C GLY A 181 -11.62 -23.80 -12.02
N CYS A 182 -10.96 -23.46 -10.90
CA CYS A 182 -9.80 -24.21 -10.41
C CYS A 182 -10.15 -25.67 -10.08
N ILE A 183 -11.35 -25.94 -9.57
CA ILE A 183 -11.83 -27.30 -9.25
C ILE A 183 -11.96 -28.14 -10.54
N ILE A 184 -12.34 -27.51 -11.65
CA ILE A 184 -12.50 -28.17 -12.96
C ILE A 184 -11.24 -28.07 -13.85
N GLY A 185 -10.11 -27.63 -13.29
CA GLY A 185 -8.80 -27.63 -13.95
C GLY A 185 -8.46 -26.38 -14.78
N VAL A 186 -9.29 -25.33 -14.72
CA VAL A 186 -9.03 -24.04 -15.37
C VAL A 186 -8.86 -22.96 -14.30
N CYS A 187 -7.61 -22.76 -13.87
CA CYS A 187 -7.27 -21.76 -12.86
C CYS A 187 -6.98 -20.41 -13.54
N VAL A 188 -7.76 -19.37 -13.22
CA VAL A 188 -7.42 -17.98 -13.54
C VAL A 188 -7.29 -17.20 -12.23
N PRO A 189 -6.08 -16.82 -11.81
CA PRO A 189 -5.91 -16.05 -10.58
C PRO A 189 -6.44 -14.62 -10.79
N ILE A 190 -7.46 -14.24 -10.01
CA ILE A 190 -8.01 -12.89 -9.98
C ILE A 190 -7.61 -12.29 -8.63
N SER A 191 -6.77 -11.24 -8.63
CA SER A 191 -6.37 -10.56 -7.39
C SER A 191 -7.59 -9.99 -6.64
N ALA A 192 -7.56 -10.09 -5.31
CA ALA A 192 -8.57 -9.54 -4.38
C ALA A 192 -8.67 -8.01 -4.42
N GLY A 193 -7.57 -7.37 -4.79
CA GLY A 193 -7.39 -5.92 -4.84
C GLY A 193 -5.95 -5.57 -5.18
N VAL A 194 -5.60 -4.29 -5.00
CA VAL A 194 -4.21 -3.83 -4.97
C VAL A 194 -3.95 -3.29 -3.58
N HIS A 195 -2.91 -3.77 -2.93
CA HIS A 195 -2.46 -3.27 -1.64
C HIS A 195 -0.97 -3.00 -1.78
N THR A 196 -0.57 -1.76 -1.59
CA THR A 196 0.83 -1.33 -1.70
C THR A 196 1.08 -0.32 -0.61
N GLY A 197 2.30 -0.32 -0.08
CA GLY A 197 2.71 0.72 0.83
C GLY A 197 4.19 0.64 1.11
N TYR A 198 4.70 1.77 1.53
CA TYR A 198 6.11 2.00 1.76
C TYR A 198 6.27 2.84 3.02
N ALA A 199 7.27 2.52 3.82
CA ALA A 199 7.76 3.41 4.86
C ALA A 199 9.26 3.59 4.65
N GLY A 200 9.77 4.80 4.85
CA GLY A 200 11.19 5.04 4.72
C GLY A 200 11.65 6.23 5.52
N LEU A 201 12.85 6.10 6.06
CA LEU A 201 13.52 7.10 6.88
C LEU A 201 14.62 7.73 6.04
N VAL A 202 14.57 9.06 5.93
CA VAL A 202 15.49 9.86 5.14
C VAL A 202 16.28 10.78 6.07
N ASP A 203 17.60 10.75 5.99
CA ASP A 203 18.47 11.74 6.62
C ASP A 203 18.27 13.09 5.91
N LEU A 204 17.77 14.10 6.62
CA LEU A 204 17.39 15.37 5.98
C LEU A 204 18.58 16.24 5.62
N LYS A 205 19.75 15.99 6.22
CA LYS A 205 20.98 16.73 5.92
C LYS A 205 21.58 16.28 4.58
N THR A 206 21.59 14.98 4.32
CA THR A 206 22.22 14.38 3.12
C THR A 206 21.21 14.00 2.04
N GLY A 207 19.95 13.78 2.41
CA GLY A 207 18.91 13.21 1.58
C GLY A 207 18.96 11.68 1.50
N ASP A 208 19.89 11.03 2.18
CA ASP A 208 20.08 9.59 2.09
C ASP A 208 18.88 8.82 2.67
N LEU A 209 18.41 7.82 1.92
CA LEU A 209 17.46 6.84 2.41
C LEU A 209 18.20 5.87 3.33
N VAL A 210 18.04 6.04 4.64
CA VAL A 210 18.77 5.29 5.67
C VAL A 210 18.04 4.04 6.13
N TRP A 211 16.72 3.98 5.94
CA TRP A 211 15.91 2.79 6.13
C TRP A 211 14.70 2.81 5.19
N VAL A 212 14.26 1.64 4.77
CA VAL A 212 13.05 1.47 3.97
C VAL A 212 12.42 0.10 4.22
N ASN A 213 11.10 0.08 4.28
CA ASN A 213 10.29 -1.13 4.29
C ASN A 213 9.20 -1.02 3.22
N ALA A 214 9.07 -2.06 2.42
CA ALA A 214 8.17 -2.17 1.29
C ALA A 214 7.54 -3.55 1.27
N ASP A 215 6.51 -3.73 2.09
CA ASP A 215 5.74 -4.96 2.14
C ASP A 215 4.75 -5.00 0.96
N LEU A 216 4.84 -6.05 0.13
CA LEU A 216 3.91 -6.25 -1.00
C LEU A 216 2.78 -7.23 -0.65
N GLU A 217 2.83 -7.85 0.54
CA GLU A 217 1.83 -8.78 1.08
C GLU A 217 1.10 -8.15 2.27
N MET A 218 0.79 -6.86 2.16
CA MET A 218 0.09 -6.14 3.22
C MET A 218 -1.33 -6.66 3.40
N GLY A 219 -1.67 -6.96 4.65
CA GLY A 219 -3.01 -7.37 5.03
C GLY A 219 -3.72 -6.29 5.84
N GLY A 220 -5.00 -6.53 6.08
CA GLY A 220 -5.83 -5.62 6.87
C GLY A 220 -6.50 -4.56 6.01
N ASP A 221 -7.76 -4.27 6.35
CA ASP A 221 -8.53 -3.21 5.73
C ASP A 221 -8.22 -1.88 6.42
N VAL A 222 -7.52 -0.98 5.75
CA VAL A 222 -7.11 0.32 6.33
C VAL A 222 -8.28 1.24 6.68
N ARG A 223 -9.51 0.89 6.26
CA ARG A 223 -10.74 1.58 6.62
C ARG A 223 -11.25 1.16 8.00
N GLU A 224 -10.74 0.06 8.53
CA GLU A 224 -11.06 -0.50 9.85
C GLU A 224 -9.88 -0.33 10.79
N LEU A 225 -10.17 -0.17 12.10
CA LEU A 225 -9.15 0.09 13.13
C LEU A 225 -8.08 -1.02 13.17
N GLU A 226 -8.51 -2.28 13.24
CA GLU A 226 -7.60 -3.44 13.30
C GLU A 226 -6.73 -3.55 12.04
N GLY A 227 -7.28 -3.19 10.89
CA GLY A 227 -6.53 -3.20 9.63
C GLY A 227 -5.51 -2.07 9.56
N ALA A 228 -5.83 -0.89 10.06
CA ALA A 228 -4.88 0.22 10.19
C ALA A 228 -3.75 -0.10 11.18
N GLN A 229 -4.06 -0.71 12.33
CA GLN A 229 -3.08 -1.19 13.31
C GLN A 229 -2.10 -2.16 12.69
N LYS A 230 -2.63 -3.19 12.01
CA LYS A 230 -1.81 -4.17 11.31
C LYS A 230 -0.94 -3.50 10.25
N ARG A 231 -1.50 -2.57 9.47
CA ARG A 231 -0.79 -1.86 8.41
C ARG A 231 0.41 -1.08 8.93
N VAL A 232 0.22 -0.29 9.99
CA VAL A 232 1.29 0.49 10.62
C VAL A 232 2.36 -0.43 11.19
N ALA A 233 1.95 -1.50 11.90
CA ALA A 233 2.89 -2.47 12.46
C ALA A 233 3.75 -3.15 11.38
N GLN A 234 3.15 -3.58 10.27
CA GLN A 234 3.87 -4.19 9.14
C GLN A 234 4.84 -3.20 8.49
N LEU A 235 4.43 -1.95 8.30
CA LEU A 235 5.24 -0.92 7.65
C LEU A 235 6.41 -0.45 8.52
N LEU A 236 6.25 -0.43 9.84
CA LEU A 236 7.30 -0.05 10.79
C LEU A 236 8.13 -1.24 11.27
N GLU A 237 7.94 -2.43 10.70
CA GLU A 237 8.76 -3.59 11.02
C GLU A 237 10.22 -3.34 10.64
N ASP A 238 11.14 -3.80 11.51
CA ASP A 238 12.58 -3.57 11.41
C ASP A 238 12.98 -2.08 11.40
N PHE A 239 12.13 -1.18 11.91
CA PHE A 239 12.50 0.22 12.09
C PHE A 239 13.76 0.33 12.98
N PRO A 240 14.77 1.14 12.62
CA PRO A 240 16.01 1.21 13.38
C PRO A 240 15.77 1.71 14.80
N LEU A 241 16.27 0.98 15.79
CA LEU A 241 16.10 1.36 17.19
C LEU A 241 17.11 2.46 17.59
N PRO A 242 16.77 3.31 18.58
CA PRO A 242 17.69 4.28 19.13
C PRO A 242 18.65 3.60 20.11
N ALA A 243 19.50 4.38 20.77
CA ALA A 243 20.30 3.87 21.87
C ALA A 243 19.40 3.29 22.99
N PRO A 244 19.81 2.21 23.68
CA PRO A 244 19.02 1.64 24.77
C PRO A 244 18.75 2.66 25.87
N GLY A 245 17.47 2.78 26.26
CA GLY A 245 17.03 3.71 27.31
C GLY A 245 16.74 5.13 26.82
N THR A 246 16.78 5.40 25.51
CA THR A 246 16.19 6.62 24.95
C THR A 246 14.68 6.61 25.20
N GLU A 247 14.18 7.66 25.87
CA GLU A 247 12.75 7.93 25.97
C GLU A 247 12.31 8.73 24.75
N GLY A 248 11.27 8.27 24.07
CA GLY A 248 10.63 9.01 23.00
C GLY A 248 9.68 10.08 23.52
N ASP A 249 9.33 10.99 22.64
CA ASP A 249 8.25 11.95 22.84
C ASP A 249 7.57 12.18 21.49
N VAL A 250 6.27 12.43 21.52
CA VAL A 250 5.50 12.79 20.34
C VAL A 250 5.02 14.21 20.51
N THR A 251 5.46 15.07 19.60
CA THR A 251 5.00 16.45 19.52
C THR A 251 4.29 16.69 18.19
N VAL A 252 3.40 17.67 18.19
CA VAL A 252 2.75 18.19 16.98
C VAL A 252 3.10 19.67 16.84
N ILE A 253 3.12 20.18 15.60
CA ILE A 253 3.17 21.62 15.38
C ILE A 253 1.74 22.16 15.43
N ASP A 254 1.47 23.06 16.38
CA ASP A 254 0.20 23.76 16.49
C ASP A 254 -0.03 24.61 15.21
N PRO A 255 -1.12 24.39 14.47
CA PRO A 255 -1.37 25.08 13.20
C PRO A 255 -1.66 26.58 13.37
N ILE A 256 -2.02 27.04 14.57
CA ILE A 256 -2.32 28.43 14.89
C ILE A 256 -1.05 29.17 15.33
N THR A 257 -0.29 28.56 16.24
CA THR A 257 0.88 29.22 16.85
C THR A 257 2.21 28.88 16.18
N GLY A 258 2.26 27.80 15.40
CA GLY A 258 3.49 27.26 14.81
C GLY A 258 4.45 26.64 15.84
N GLN A 259 4.03 26.52 17.11
CA GLN A 259 4.87 25.98 18.17
C GLN A 259 4.75 24.47 18.26
N ARG A 260 5.85 23.79 18.64
CA ARG A 260 5.80 22.38 19.04
C ARG A 260 5.12 22.25 20.39
N VAL A 261 4.09 21.42 20.44
CA VAL A 261 3.37 21.08 21.67
C VAL A 261 3.33 19.56 21.83
N PRO A 262 3.34 19.01 23.06
CA PRO A 262 3.14 17.59 23.28
C PRO A 262 1.83 17.12 22.63
N TYR A 263 1.86 15.92 22.04
CA TYR A 263 0.65 15.29 21.55
C TYR A 263 -0.26 14.94 22.74
N ASP A 264 -1.53 15.38 22.67
CA ASP A 264 -2.57 15.03 23.64
C ASP A 264 -3.56 14.04 22.99
N PRO A 265 -3.51 12.74 23.36
CA PRO A 265 -4.41 11.74 22.83
C PRO A 265 -5.88 12.07 23.09
N ALA A 266 -6.22 12.70 24.23
CA ALA A 266 -7.62 13.00 24.56
C ALA A 266 -8.19 14.10 23.65
N VAL A 267 -7.37 15.10 23.31
CA VAL A 267 -7.74 16.12 22.32
C VAL A 267 -7.86 15.49 20.94
N HIS A 268 -6.90 14.64 20.55
CA HIS A 268 -6.94 13.98 19.24
C HIS A 268 -8.14 13.03 19.09
N ASP A 269 -8.34 12.10 20.03
CA ASP A 269 -9.43 11.11 20.03
C ASP A 269 -10.82 11.76 19.97
N SER A 270 -11.00 12.88 20.69
CA SER A 270 -12.23 13.66 20.63
C SER A 270 -12.48 14.33 19.27
N MET A 271 -11.43 14.71 18.54
CA MET A 271 -11.53 15.28 17.18
C MET A 271 -11.84 14.22 16.13
N ILE A 272 -11.39 12.98 16.32
CA ILE A 272 -11.55 11.89 15.35
C ILE A 272 -12.80 11.03 15.60
N GLY A 273 -13.61 11.37 16.61
CA GLY A 273 -14.84 10.65 16.96
C GLY A 273 -14.58 9.21 17.43
N ILE A 274 -13.38 8.92 17.94
CA ILE A 274 -13.10 7.63 18.58
C ILE A 274 -13.57 7.76 20.03
N ASP A 275 -14.67 7.08 20.36
CA ASP A 275 -15.17 7.03 21.73
C ASP A 275 -14.07 6.46 22.65
N PRO A 276 -13.60 7.21 23.67
CA PRO A 276 -12.44 6.83 24.50
C PRO A 276 -12.70 5.62 25.42
N VAL A 277 -13.84 4.94 25.29
CA VAL A 277 -14.25 3.80 26.10
C VAL A 277 -14.99 2.75 25.26
N LYS A 278 -14.33 2.15 24.26
CA LYS A 278 -14.64 0.79 23.77
C LYS A 278 -13.37 0.06 23.32
N GLY A 279 -12.50 -0.24 24.27
CA GLY A 279 -11.58 -1.37 24.11
C GLY A 279 -12.39 -2.66 24.14
N GLY A 280 -12.35 -3.41 23.04
CA GLY A 280 -12.87 -4.78 22.97
C GLY A 280 -14.39 -4.87 22.88
N ASP A 281 -14.94 -4.53 21.73
CA ASP A 281 -16.03 -5.29 21.12
C ASP A 281 -15.89 -5.10 19.62
N SER A 282 -15.51 -6.18 18.94
CA SER A 282 -15.62 -6.31 17.50
C SER A 282 -16.98 -5.77 17.08
N VAL A 283 -16.99 -4.70 16.28
CA VAL A 283 -18.18 -4.38 15.48
C VAL A 283 -18.32 -5.59 14.57
N GLY A 284 -19.23 -6.47 14.97
CA GLY A 284 -19.53 -7.70 14.27
C GLY A 284 -19.79 -7.37 12.82
N SER A 285 -19.19 -8.17 11.95
CA SER A 285 -19.73 -8.46 10.64
C SER A 285 -21.15 -9.02 10.80
N GLU A 286 -22.13 -8.17 11.09
CA GLU A 286 -23.53 -8.51 10.97
C GLU A 286 -23.92 -8.32 9.50
N ASP A 287 -23.76 -9.45 8.81
CA ASP A 287 -24.86 -10.07 8.09
C ASP A 287 -25.37 -9.38 6.81
N ALA A 288 -24.72 -9.73 5.71
CA ALA A 288 -25.35 -9.75 4.39
C ALA A 288 -25.62 -11.21 3.93
N THR A 289 -25.90 -12.09 4.90
CA THR A 289 -26.18 -13.51 4.71
C THR A 289 -27.54 -13.91 5.27
N GLU A 290 -28.54 -13.04 5.18
CA GLU A 290 -29.94 -13.48 5.28
C GLU A 290 -30.87 -12.58 4.45
N LYS A 291 -30.99 -12.91 3.16
CA LYS A 291 -32.17 -12.63 2.31
C LYS A 291 -32.06 -13.33 0.95
N LEU A 292 -31.84 -14.65 0.98
CA LEU A 292 -32.05 -15.53 -0.18
C LEU A 292 -32.69 -16.85 0.27
N GLU A 293 -33.74 -16.76 1.10
CA GLU A 293 -34.68 -17.86 1.32
C GLU A 293 -36.09 -17.27 1.44
N ASP A 294 -36.65 -16.81 0.31
CA ASP A 294 -38.06 -16.97 -0.06
C ASP A 294 -38.28 -16.34 -1.46
N ALA A 295 -37.87 -17.07 -2.49
CA ALA A 295 -38.38 -16.85 -3.84
C ALA A 295 -38.77 -18.23 -4.36
N THR A 296 -40.01 -18.59 -4.07
CA THR A 296 -40.68 -19.75 -4.63
C THR A 296 -40.61 -19.69 -6.16
N VAL A 297 -40.20 -20.82 -6.73
CA VAL A 297 -40.18 -21.07 -8.16
C VAL A 297 -41.64 -21.13 -8.65
N SER A 298 -42.14 -20.00 -9.15
CA SER A 298 -43.19 -19.94 -10.16
C SER A 298 -43.16 -18.55 -10.81
N ASP A 299 -43.08 -18.54 -12.14
CA ASP A 299 -43.12 -17.39 -13.07
C ASP A 299 -41.76 -17.02 -13.68
N ILE A 300 -41.24 -17.94 -14.50
CA ILE A 300 -40.32 -17.61 -15.60
C ILE A 300 -41.22 -17.17 -16.78
N GLU A 301 -41.38 -15.87 -16.98
CA GLU A 301 -41.72 -15.34 -18.30
C GLU A 301 -40.46 -15.40 -19.19
N GLU A 302 -40.66 -15.85 -20.43
CA GLU A 302 -39.60 -16.10 -21.42
C GLU A 302 -38.77 -14.84 -21.74
N PRO A 303 -37.45 -14.98 -22.03
CA PRO A 303 -36.64 -13.85 -22.46
C PRO A 303 -36.99 -13.44 -23.89
N ILE A 304 -37.45 -12.20 -24.05
CA ILE A 304 -37.62 -11.52 -25.34
C ILE A 304 -36.23 -11.41 -25.99
N ALA A 305 -36.06 -12.04 -27.15
CA ALA A 305 -34.84 -11.97 -27.96
C ALA A 305 -34.71 -10.59 -28.60
N THR A 306 -33.62 -9.88 -28.31
CA THR A 306 -33.21 -8.68 -29.05
C THR A 306 -32.37 -9.11 -30.27
N PRO A 307 -32.67 -8.64 -31.49
CA PRO A 307 -31.99 -9.13 -32.70
C PRO A 307 -30.56 -8.58 -32.84
N ALA A 308 -29.69 -9.40 -33.43
CA ALA A 308 -28.30 -9.11 -33.77
C ALA A 308 -28.17 -8.03 -34.86
N PRO A 309 -27.06 -7.26 -34.90
CA PRO A 309 -26.82 -6.28 -35.94
C PRO A 309 -26.54 -6.95 -37.30
N GLU A 310 -27.24 -6.45 -38.31
CA GLU A 310 -27.25 -6.90 -39.70
C GLU A 310 -25.91 -6.63 -40.41
N SER A 311 -25.43 -7.67 -41.09
CA SER A 311 -24.23 -7.70 -41.94
C SER A 311 -24.45 -6.85 -43.19
N ALA A 312 -23.73 -5.73 -43.31
CA ALA A 312 -23.61 -5.01 -44.58
C ALA A 312 -22.61 -5.74 -45.49
N ALA A 313 -23.14 -6.48 -46.47
CA ALA A 313 -22.39 -7.03 -47.58
C ALA A 313 -22.11 -5.94 -48.62
N GLU A 314 -20.84 -5.76 -49.00
CA GLU A 314 -20.43 -5.09 -50.22
C GLU A 314 -20.85 -5.90 -51.47
N PRO A 315 -21.33 -5.26 -52.55
CA PRO A 315 -21.34 -5.89 -53.85
C PRO A 315 -20.10 -5.51 -54.67
N ALA A 316 -19.51 -6.52 -55.29
CA ALA A 316 -18.40 -6.43 -56.21
C ALA A 316 -18.83 -5.84 -57.58
N GLY A 317 -17.99 -4.94 -58.10
CA GLY A 317 -17.51 -4.89 -59.48
C GLY A 317 -18.50 -4.62 -60.62
N GLU A 318 -18.36 -3.45 -61.25
CA GLU A 318 -18.50 -3.34 -62.70
C GLU A 318 -17.45 -2.37 -63.28
N ILE A 319 -16.98 -2.71 -64.47
CA ILE A 319 -15.80 -2.24 -65.16
C ILE A 319 -16.22 -1.09 -66.10
N GLY A 320 -15.52 0.04 -66.08
CA GLY A 320 -15.78 1.16 -66.99
C GLY A 320 -14.53 2.02 -67.20
N SER A 321 -13.99 1.95 -68.41
CA SER A 321 -12.83 2.67 -68.93
C SER A 321 -13.12 4.12 -69.31
N ASP A 322 -12.30 5.06 -68.85
CA ASP A 322 -11.80 6.26 -69.58
C ASP A 322 -10.81 6.94 -68.62
N GLY A 323 -9.56 7.27 -68.94
CA GLY A 323 -9.13 8.11 -70.05
C GLY A 323 -8.72 9.48 -69.51
N THR A 324 -7.49 9.92 -69.82
CA THR A 324 -6.91 11.29 -69.70
C THR A 324 -6.37 11.83 -68.36
N ASN A 325 -5.04 11.80 -68.25
CA ASN A 325 -4.10 12.92 -68.03
C ASN A 325 -4.66 14.31 -67.63
N ASP A 326 -4.09 14.96 -66.60
CA ASP A 326 -3.03 15.99 -66.74
C ASP A 326 -2.79 16.75 -65.41
N ASN A 327 -1.50 17.00 -65.14
CA ASN A 327 -0.88 17.99 -64.24
C ASN A 327 -0.92 17.82 -62.71
#